data_AF-A0A975CKS0-F1
#
_entry.id   AF-A0A975CKS0-F1
#
_cell.length_a   1.000
_cell.length_b   1.000
_cell.length_c   1.000
_cell.angle_alpha   90.00
_cell.angle_beta   90.00
_cell.angle_gamma   90.00
#
_symmetry.space_group_name_H-M   'P 1'
#
loop_
_entity.id
_entity.type
_entity.pdbx_description
1 polymer ?
#
loop_
_entity_poly.entity_id
_entity_poly.type
_entity_poly.pdbx_seq_one_letter_code
_entity_poly.pdbx_strand_id
1 'polypeptide(L)'
;MFYESAYKTEFLHGKYSLNEKSHLKDLARFVEYYNHHRYPTDLFGLTPFEVVNGKIPDKNHFKEKIQEARKNRVLVNQQFNDCKIALGCNS
;
A
#
# COMPACT_ATOMS: atom_id res chain seq x y z
N MET A 1 -9.86 -5.63 -17.27
CA MET A 1 -10.84 -4.74 -16.61
C MET A 1 -10.29 -3.95 -15.41
N PHE A 2 -9.01 -4.07 -15.03
CA PHE A 2 -8.47 -3.36 -13.85
C PHE A 2 -7.98 -1.92 -14.11
N TYR A 3 -7.53 -1.60 -15.33
CA TYR A 3 -6.98 -0.29 -15.69
C TYR A 3 -8.00 0.86 -15.59
N GLU A 4 -9.23 0.64 -16.05
CA GLU A 4 -10.26 1.68 -16.06
C GLU A 4 -10.71 2.07 -14.64
N SER A 5 -10.87 1.08 -13.75
CA SER A 5 -11.22 1.33 -12.36
C SER A 5 -10.11 2.11 -11.65
N ALA A 6 -8.86 1.67 -11.75
CA ALA A 6 -7.72 2.32 -11.12
C ALA A 6 -7.52 3.77 -11.60
N TYR A 7 -7.76 4.04 -12.88
CA TYR A 7 -7.70 5.40 -13.41
C TYR A 7 -8.70 6.34 -12.71
N LYS A 8 -9.96 5.91 -12.58
CA LYS A 8 -11.03 6.75 -12.01
C LYS A 8 -10.93 6.87 -10.49
N THR A 9 -10.66 5.77 -9.78
CA THR A 9 -10.73 5.73 -8.31
C THR A 9 -9.41 6.13 -7.66
N GLU A 10 -8.30 5.60 -8.15
CA GLU A 10 -6.98 5.77 -7.51
C GLU A 10 -6.23 6.98 -8.09
N PHE A 11 -6.20 7.14 -9.42
CA PHE A 11 -5.40 8.20 -10.05
C PHE A 11 -6.13 9.56 -10.09
N LEU A 12 -7.40 9.57 -10.48
CA LEU A 12 -8.20 10.80 -10.52
C LEU A 12 -8.80 11.18 -9.15
N HIS A 13 -8.79 10.28 -8.17
CA HIS A 13 -9.35 10.50 -6.83
C HIS A 13 -10.78 11.08 -6.86
N GLY A 14 -11.64 10.53 -7.72
CA GLY A 14 -13.04 10.97 -7.85
C GLY A 14 -13.22 12.29 -8.62
N LYS A 15 -12.16 12.86 -9.19
CA LYS A 15 -12.26 14.02 -10.09
C LYS A 15 -12.67 13.61 -11.50
N TYR A 16 -13.37 14.49 -12.19
CA TYR A 16 -13.78 14.28 -13.57
C TYR A 16 -12.74 14.84 -14.54
N SER A 17 -12.54 14.13 -15.64
CA SER A 17 -11.80 14.63 -16.79
C SER A 17 -12.77 15.44 -17.65
N LEU A 18 -12.64 16.77 -17.63
CA LEU A 18 -13.67 17.68 -18.14
C LEU A 18 -13.56 17.96 -19.66
N ASN A 19 -12.37 17.79 -20.24
CA ASN A 19 -12.16 17.99 -21.67
C ASN A 19 -11.08 17.04 -22.21
N GLU A 20 -11.12 16.81 -23.52
CA GLU A 20 -10.22 15.89 -24.21
C GLU A 20 -8.74 16.20 -24.00
N LYS A 21 -8.35 17.48 -24.07
CA LYS A 21 -6.96 17.88 -23.89
C LYS A 21 -6.43 17.54 -22.50
N SER A 22 -7.21 17.81 -21.45
CA SER A 22 -6.89 17.40 -20.08
C SER A 22 -6.87 15.88 -19.94
N HIS A 23 -7.82 15.20 -20.57
CA HIS A 23 -7.94 13.75 -20.53
C HIS A 23 -6.69 13.05 -21.09
N LEU A 24 -6.23 13.47 -22.27
CA LEU A 24 -5.05 12.88 -22.91
C LEU A 24 -3.78 13.12 -22.07
N LYS A 25 -3.66 14.31 -21.46
CA LYS A 25 -2.54 14.61 -20.55
C LYS A 25 -2.57 13.73 -19.31
N ASP A 26 -3.74 13.56 -18.71
CA ASP A 26 -3.91 12.73 -17.50
C ASP A 26 -3.76 11.24 -17.82
N LEU A 27 -4.19 10.79 -19.00
CA LEU A 27 -3.99 9.42 -19.47
C LEU A 27 -2.50 9.09 -19.62
N ALA A 28 -1.72 9.98 -20.25
CA ALA A 28 -0.27 9.79 -20.37
C ALA A 28 0.41 9.71 -19.00
N ARG A 29 0.03 10.60 -18.07
CA ARG A 29 0.53 10.57 -16.68
C ARG A 29 0.10 9.31 -15.93
N PHE A 30 -1.11 8.82 -16.19
CA PHE A 30 -1.61 7.60 -15.56
C PHE A 30 -0.85 6.36 -16.02
N VAL A 31 -0.53 6.24 -17.31
CA VAL A 31 0.27 5.11 -17.82
C VAL A 31 1.62 5.06 -17.11
N GLU A 32 2.28 6.22 -17.00
CA GLU A 32 3.55 6.34 -16.27
C GLU A 32 3.41 5.96 -14.79
N TYR A 33 2.40 6.52 -14.12
CA TYR A 33 2.10 6.19 -12.72
C TYR A 33 1.84 4.69 -12.54
N TYR A 34 0.97 4.09 -13.36
CA TYR A 34 0.56 2.71 -13.22
C TYR A 34 1.73 1.75 -13.41
N ASN A 35 2.59 2.01 -14.40
CA ASN A 35 3.66 1.08 -14.75
C ASN A 35 4.87 1.18 -13.82
N HIS A 36 5.18 2.38 -13.30
CA HIS A 36 6.43 2.64 -12.58
C HIS A 36 6.26 2.99 -11.10
N HIS A 37 5.07 3.41 -10.68
CA HIS A 37 4.86 3.97 -9.34
C HIS A 37 3.75 3.28 -8.55
N ARG A 38 2.82 2.61 -9.24
CA ARG A 38 1.72 1.88 -8.61
C ARG A 38 2.21 0.52 -8.14
N TYR A 39 2.10 0.29 -6.84
CA TYR A 39 2.25 -1.02 -6.23
C TYR A 39 0.85 -1.62 -6.02
N PRO A 40 0.58 -2.86 -6.45
CA PRO A 40 -0.75 -3.48 -6.30
C PRO A 40 -1.20 -3.66 -4.85
N THR A 41 -0.27 -3.60 -3.90
CA THR A 41 -0.49 -3.87 -2.47
C THR A 41 0.43 -2.99 -1.62
N ASP A 42 0.02 -2.71 -0.38
CA ASP A 42 0.75 -1.88 0.60
C ASP A 42 2.14 -2.40 1.00
N LEU A 43 2.46 -3.64 0.63
CA LEU A 43 3.78 -4.23 0.85
C LEU A 43 4.76 -3.89 -0.28
N PHE A 44 4.52 -2.84 -1.07
CA PHE A 44 5.46 -2.25 -2.04
C PHE A 44 6.31 -3.31 -2.78
N GLY A 45 5.64 -4.26 -3.44
CA GLY A 45 6.27 -5.34 -4.18
C GLY A 45 6.95 -4.87 -5.47
N LEU A 46 6.86 -5.66 -6.53
CA LEU A 46 7.32 -5.21 -7.84
C LEU A 46 6.26 -4.36 -8.53
N THR A 47 6.73 -3.35 -9.25
CA THR A 47 5.90 -2.57 -10.18
C THR A 47 5.51 -3.42 -11.40
N PRO A 48 4.43 -3.08 -12.12
CA PRO A 48 4.06 -3.81 -13.33
C PRO A 48 5.19 -3.90 -14.35
N PHE A 49 5.93 -2.81 -14.55
CA PHE A 49 7.03 -2.78 -15.52
C PHE A 49 8.19 -3.70 -15.10
N GLU A 50 8.51 -3.76 -13.81
CA GLU A 50 9.52 -4.68 -13.29
C GLU A 50 9.16 -6.15 -13.49
N VAL A 51 7.89 -6.50 -13.28
CA VAL A 51 7.39 -7.86 -13.53
C VAL A 51 7.50 -8.21 -15.02
N VAL A 52 7.07 -7.31 -15.91
CA VAL A 52 7.15 -7.52 -17.37
C VAL A 52 8.59 -7.68 -17.83
N ASN A 53 9.52 -6.97 -17.20
CA ASN A 53 10.96 -7.10 -17.48
C ASN A 53 11.63 -8.31 -16.78
N GLY A 54 10.84 -9.19 -16.17
CA GLY A 54 11.34 -10.44 -15.60
C GLY A 54 12.01 -10.33 -14.23
N LYS A 55 11.82 -9.21 -13.50
CA LYS A 55 12.25 -9.17 -12.09
C LYS A 55 11.46 -10.21 -11.29
N ILE A 56 12.15 -10.90 -10.39
CA ILE A 56 11.58 -11.89 -9.49
C ILE A 56 11.52 -11.29 -8.08
N PRO A 57 10.39 -11.39 -7.36
CA PRO A 57 10.28 -10.86 -5.99
C PRO A 57 11.32 -11.48 -5.06
N ASP A 58 12.06 -10.63 -4.33
CA ASP A 58 12.96 -11.09 -3.27
C ASP A 58 12.16 -11.42 -2.00
N LYS A 59 12.15 -12.70 -1.63
CA LYS A 59 11.46 -13.20 -0.42
C LYS A 59 12.03 -12.62 0.87
N ASN A 60 13.27 -12.11 0.85
CA ASN A 60 13.94 -11.54 2.02
C ASN A 60 13.84 -10.02 2.10
N HIS A 61 13.22 -9.34 1.12
CA HIS A 61 13.20 -7.89 1.02
C HIS A 61 12.70 -7.20 2.30
N PHE A 62 11.71 -7.78 2.99
CA PHE A 62 11.13 -7.23 4.22
C PHE A 62 11.63 -7.89 5.51
N LYS A 63 12.60 -8.81 5.44
CA LYS A 63 13.03 -9.64 6.57
C LYS A 63 13.45 -8.80 7.78
N GLU A 64 14.24 -7.76 7.56
CA GLU A 64 14.74 -6.88 8.63
C GLU A 64 13.63 -6.05 9.24
N LYS A 65 12.78 -5.42 8.41
CA LYS A 65 11.62 -4.64 8.88
C LYS A 65 10.65 -5.49 9.70
N ILE A 66 10.41 -6.74 9.29
CA ILE A 66 9.58 -7.69 10.04
C ILE A 66 10.24 -8.02 11.39
N GLN A 67 11.56 -8.22 11.44
CA GLN A 67 12.27 -8.47 12.69
C GLN A 67 12.22 -7.27 13.64
N GLU A 68 12.37 -6.06 13.12
CA GLU A 68 12.25 -4.82 13.88
C GLU A 68 10.84 -4.64 14.44
N ALA A 69 9.80 -4.78 13.59
CA ALA A 69 8.41 -4.70 14.00
C ALA A 69 8.07 -5.71 15.12
N ARG A 70 8.65 -6.92 15.06
CA ARG A 70 8.50 -7.93 16.11
C ARG A 70 9.07 -7.46 17.46
N LYS A 71 10.24 -6.83 17.47
CA LYS A 71 10.84 -6.26 18.69
C LYS A 71 10.00 -5.11 19.23
N ASN A 72 9.61 -4.19 18.35
CA ASN A 72 8.83 -3.01 18.71
C ASN A 72 7.47 -3.40 19.31
N ARG A 73 6.81 -4.44 18.77
CA ARG A 73 5.55 -4.96 19.33
C ARG A 73 5.68 -5.37 20.79
N VAL A 74 6.78 -6.02 21.18
CA VAL A 74 7.00 -6.43 22.57
C VAL A 74 7.14 -5.20 23.48
N LEU A 75 7.94 -4.22 23.08
CA LEU A 75 8.14 -2.99 23.84
C LEU A 75 6.85 -2.20 24.02
N VAL A 76 6.08 -2.02 22.93
CA VAL A 76 4.78 -1.33 22.97
C VAL A 76 3.81 -2.06 23.89
N ASN A 77 3.71 -3.39 23.79
CA ASN A 77 2.80 -4.17 24.64
C ASN A 77 3.21 -4.13 26.11
N GLN A 78 4.50 -4.07 26.43
CA GLN A 78 4.98 -3.92 27.81
C GLN A 78 4.64 -2.54 28.39
N GLN A 79 4.60 -1.50 27.56
CA GLN A 79 4.24 -0.15 27.97
C GLN A 79 2.72 0.08 27.99
N PHE A 80 1.95 -0.85 27.41
CA PHE A 80 0.50 -0.75 27.33
C PHE A 80 -0.16 -1.07 28.68
N ASN A 81 -0.50 -0.02 29.44
CA ASN A 81 -1.10 -0.11 30.79
C ASN A 81 -2.63 0.00 30.82
N ASP A 82 -3.32 -0.08 29.68
CA ASP A 82 -4.78 0.10 29.59
C ASP A 82 -5.60 -1.14 29.97
N CYS A 83 -4.94 -2.25 30.33
CA CYS A 83 -5.60 -3.38 30.97
C CYS A 83 -5.92 -3.05 32.44
N LYS A 84 -7.00 -2.30 32.68
CA LYS A 84 -7.67 -2.32 33.99
C LYS A 84 -8.25 -3.72 34.16
N ILE A 85 -7.57 -4.58 34.91
CA ILE A 85 -8.19 -5.81 35.42
C ILE A 85 -9.35 -5.34 36.29
N ALA A 86 -10.59 -5.47 35.79
CA ALA A 86 -11.76 -5.37 36.64
C ALA A 86 -11.66 -6.54 37.62
N LEU A 87 -11.16 -6.28 38.82
CA LEU A 87 -11.20 -7.22 39.95
C LEU A 87 -12.68 -7.42 40.33
N GLY A 88 -13.39 -8.23 39.54
CA GLY A 88 -14.70 -8.73 39.89
C GLY A 88 -14.57 -9.87 40.88
N CYS A 89 -14.35 -9.54 42.15
CA CYS A 89 -14.55 -10.47 43.26
C CYS A 89 -15.32 -9.76 44.36
N ASN A 90 -16.65 -9.88 44.33
CA ASN A 90 -17.48 -9.83 45.54
C ASN A 90 -18.28 -11.14 45.56
N SER A 91 -17.75 -12.13 46.28
CA SER A 91 -18.48 -13.31 46.76
C SER A 91 -19.30 -12.96 47.99
#